data_AF-A0A258N732-F1
#
_entry.id   AF-A0A258N732-F1
#
_cell.length_a   1.000
_cell.length_b   1.000
_cell.length_c   1.000
_cell.angle_alpha   90.00
_cell.angle_beta   90.00
_cell.angle_gamma   90.00
#
_symmetry.space_group_name_H-M   'P 1'
#
loop_
_entity.id
_entity.type
_entity.pdbx_description
1 polymer ?
#
loop_
_entity_poly.entity_id
_entity_poly.type
_entity_poly.pdbx_seq_one_letter_code
_entity_poly.pdbx_strand_id
1 'polypeptide(L)' 'MLKLFQTLFQTPRFQAGVRVNRLHLGSLDRTDGRVVAHTDEGVLVEWPRNGSGWERPNALCQQG' A
#
# COMPACT_ATOMS: atom_id res chain seq x y z
N MET A 1 -6.30 -29.54 2.08
CA MET A 1 -4.90 -29.12 2.38
C MET A 1 -4.46 -27.89 1.58
N LEU A 2 -4.97 -27.64 0.36
CA LEU A 2 -4.57 -26.50 -0.49
C LEU A 2 -4.94 -25.09 0.04
N LYS A 3 -5.98 -24.96 0.87
CA LYS A 3 -6.48 -23.65 1.35
C LYS A 3 -5.57 -22.95 2.36
N LEU A 4 -4.72 -23.71 3.08
CA LEU A 4 -3.88 -23.16 4.14
C LEU A 4 -2.75 -22.27 3.59
N PHE A 5 -2.28 -22.54 2.37
CA PHE A 5 -1.23 -21.75 1.73
C PHE A 5 -1.73 -20.41 1.17
N GLN A 6 -3.02 -20.29 0.85
CA GLN A 6 -3.61 -19.05 0.31
C GLN A 6 -3.75 -17.96 1.40
N THR A 7 -3.91 -18.35 2.67
CA THR A 7 -4.03 -17.41 3.79
C THR A 7 -2.73 -16.71 4.16
N LEU A 8 -1.57 -17.27 3.81
CA LEU A 8 -0.26 -16.71 4.20
C LEU A 8 0.18 -15.53 3.31
N PHE A 9 -0.48 -15.32 2.18
CA PHE A 9 -0.10 -14.31 1.19
C PHE A 9 -1.29 -13.45 0.76
N GLN A 10 -2.04 -12.92 1.72
CA GLN A 10 -3.09 -11.95 1.41
C GLN A 10 -2.44 -10.61 0.99
N THR A 11 -2.82 -10.12 -0.18
CA THR A 11 -2.46 -8.77 -0.61
C THR A 11 -3.09 -7.76 0.37
N PRO A 12 -2.30 -6.85 0.97
CA PRO A 12 -2.81 -5.84 1.89
C PRO A 12 -3.92 -5.01 1.24
N ARG A 13 -4.99 -4.76 2.00
CA ARG A 13 -6.07 -3.85 1.57
C ARG A 13 -6.07 -2.58 2.39
N PHE A 14 -6.11 -1.46 1.69
CA PHE A 14 -6.19 -0.13 2.28
C PHE A 14 -7.53 0.51 1.95
N GLN A 15 -8.11 1.20 2.93
CA GLN A 15 -9.30 2.02 2.72
C GLN A 15 -8.91 3.38 2.14
N ALA A 16 -9.80 3.98 1.34
CA ALA A 16 -9.61 5.35 0.89
C ALA A 16 -9.52 6.31 2.10
N GLY A 17 -8.60 7.27 2.02
CA GLY A 17 -8.37 8.29 3.04
C GLY A 17 -7.38 7.92 4.14
N VAL A 18 -6.97 6.65 4.27
CA VAL A 18 -5.95 6.25 5.26
C VAL A 18 -4.57 6.75 4.85
N ARG A 19 -3.72 6.98 5.85
CA ARG A 19 -2.33 7.35 5.65
C ARG A 19 -1.45 6.12 5.53
N VAL A 20 -0.54 6.14 4.57
CA VAL A 20 0.41 5.08 4.28
C VAL A 20 1.81 5.64 4.07
N ASN A 21 2.81 4.80 4.34
CA ASN A 21 4.18 5.03 3.91
C ASN A 21 4.55 4.02 2.83
N ARG A 22 5.51 4.38 1.99
CA ARG A 22 6.11 3.47 1.01
C ARG A 22 7.44 2.96 1.51
N LEU A 23 7.62 1.64 1.40
CA LEU A 23 8.86 0.94 1.67
C LEU A 23 9.56 0.60 0.35
N HIS A 24 10.87 0.83 0.30
CA HIS A 24 11.72 0.37 -0.77
C HIS A 24 13.00 -0.24 -0.18
N LEU A 25 13.32 -1.47 -0.57
CA LEU A 25 14.53 -2.19 -0.12
C LEU A 25 14.70 -2.21 1.41
N GLY A 26 13.61 -2.38 2.15
CA GLY A 26 13.63 -2.43 3.62
C GLY A 26 13.74 -1.07 4.32
N SER A 27 13.72 0.04 3.57
CA SER A 27 13.77 1.41 4.09
C SER A 27 12.51 2.20 3.75
N LEU A 28 12.23 3.25 4.53
CA LEU A 28 11.18 4.21 4.22
C LEU A 28 11.62 5.08 3.03
N ASP A 29 10.87 4.99 1.93
CA ASP A 29 11.13 5.74 0.69
C ASP A 29 10.25 7.00 0.61
N ARG A 30 8.97 6.89 0.98
CA ARG A 30 8.03 8.02 1.05
C ARG A 30 7.16 7.91 2.28
N THR A 31 6.80 9.06 2.85
CA THR A 31 5.94 9.14 4.03
C THR A 31 4.66 9.91 3.77
N ASP A 32 3.66 9.65 4.60
CA ASP A 32 2.44 10.45 4.71
C ASP A 32 1.59 10.49 3.43
N GLY A 33 1.68 9.45 2.61
CA GLY A 33 0.83 9.28 1.45
C GLY A 33 -0.61 9.02 1.88
N ARG A 34 -1.56 9.53 1.13
CA ARG A 34 -2.99 9.30 1.38
C ARG A 34 -3.56 8.39 0.30
N VAL A 35 -4.21 7.30 0.72
CA VAL A 35 -4.85 6.39 -0.23
C VAL A 35 -6.04 7.09 -0.86
N VAL A 36 -6.06 7.15 -2.19
CA VAL A 36 -7.16 7.70 -2.98
C VAL A 36 -8.09 6.58 -3.43
N ALA A 37 -7.51 5.50 -3.96
CA ALA A 37 -8.25 4.34 -4.45
C ALA A 37 -7.42 3.05 -4.31
N HIS A 38 -8.10 1.91 -4.23
CA HIS A 38 -7.48 0.59 -4.24
C HIS A 38 -8.23 -0.32 -5.23
N THR A 39 -7.49 -0.90 -6.17
CA THR A 39 -7.96 -1.89 -7.15
C THR A 39 -7.21 -3.21 -6.97
N ASP A 40 -7.59 -4.25 -7.72
CA ASP A 40 -6.88 -5.54 -7.67
C ASP A 40 -5.44 -5.44 -8.21
N GLU A 41 -5.10 -4.37 -8.91
CA GLU A 41 -3.81 -4.14 -9.56
C GLU A 41 -2.86 -3.29 -8.71
N GLY A 42 -3.40 -2.42 -7.84
CA GLY A 42 -2.58 -1.53 -7.03
C GLY A 42 -3.35 -0.50 -6.21
N VAL A 43 -2.60 0.36 -5.53
CA VAL A 43 -3.13 1.42 -4.67
C VAL A 43 -2.73 2.76 -5.26
N LEU A 44 -3.71 3.60 -5.57
CA LEU A 44 -3.46 4.99 -5.93
C LEU A 44 -3.24 5.79 -4.66
N VAL A 45 -2.06 6.40 -4.53
CA VAL A 45 -1.66 7.19 -3.37
C VAL A 45 -1.28 8.60 -3.80
N GLU A 46 -1.80 9.60 -3.08
CA GLU A 46 -1.38 10.99 -3.18
C GLU A 46 -0.28 11.28 -2.16
N TRP A 47 0.89 11.69 -2.65
CA TRP A 47 2.06 11.98 -1.83
C TRP A 47 2.24 13.50 -1.68
N PRO A 48 2.46 14.04 -0.46
CA PRO A 48 2.57 15.48 -0.22
C PRO A 48 3.63 16.21 -1.07
N ARG A 49 4.71 15.52 -1.46
CA ARG A 49 5.84 16.12 -2.22
C ARG A 49 6.05 15.53 -3.61
N ASN A 50 5.30 14.50 -3.98
CA ASN A 50 5.55 13.73 -5.21
C ASN A 50 4.30 13.55 -6.07
N GLY A 51 3.18 14.18 -5.71
CA GLY A 51 1.91 14.05 -6.41
C GLY A 51 1.32 12.64 -6.28
N SER A 52 0.45 12.29 -7.20
CA SER A 52 -0.25 11.02 -7.18
C SER A 52 0.47 9.94 -7.98
N GLY A 53 0.45 8.70 -7.49
CA GLY A 53 1.06 7.56 -8.18
C GLY A 53 0.43 6.23 -7.77
N TRP A 54 0.51 5.26 -8.68
CA TRP A 54 0.15 3.88 -8.40
C TRP A 54 1.29 3.17 -7.69
N GLU A 55 0.95 2.51 -6.60
CA GLU A 55 1.89 1.80 -5.74
C GLU A 55 1.46 0.33 -5.58
N ARG A 56 2.44 -0.55 -5.42
CA ARG A 56 2.16 -1.95 -5.10
C ARG A 56 1.64 -2.04 -3.67
N PRO A 57 0.55 -2.78 -3.39
CA PRO A 57 0.00 -2.89 -2.04
C PRO A 57 1.04 -3.38 -1.02
N ASN A 58 1.91 -4.31 -1.45
CA ASN A 58 2.98 -4.88 -0.62
C ASN A 58 4.16 -3.92 -0.36
N ALA A 59 4.22 -2.79 -1.08
CA ALA A 59 5.21 -1.75 -0.83
C ALA A 59 4.68 -0.68 0.15
N LEU A 60 3.44 -0.81 0.63
CA LEU A 60 2.81 0.16 1.51
C LEU A 60 2.64 -0.40 2.92
N CYS A 61 2.78 0.47 3.91
CA CYS A 61 2.37 0.20 5.29
C CYS A 61 1.44 1.29 5.79
N GLN A 62 0.34 0.90 6.43
CA GLN A 62 -0.62 1.84 7.00
C GLN A 62 -0.05 2.45 8.28
N GLN A 63 -0.23 3.76 8.43
CA GLN A 63 0.07 4.47 9.68
C GLN A 63 -1.08 4.25 10.68
N GLY A 64 -0.74 3.98 11.94
CA GLY A 64 -1.69 3.84 13.05
C GLY A 64 -2.28 5.17 13.50
#